data_AF-A0A940KTQ1-F1
#
_entry.id   AF-A0A940KTQ1-F1
#
_cell.length_a   1.000
_cell.length_b   1.000
_cell.length_c   1.000
_cell.angle_alpha   90.00
_cell.angle_beta   90.00
_cell.angle_gamma   90.00
#
_symmetry.space_group_name_H-M   'P 1'
#
loop_
_entity.id
_entity.type
_entity.pdbx_description
1 polymer ?
#
loop_
_entity_poly.entity_id
_entity_poly.type
_entity_poly.pdbx_seq_one_letter_code
_entity_poly.pdbx_strand_id
1 'polypeptide(L)'
;MIRILRKTKLIVAMGLGLFLTQQSNAQYNGGESGVGLRAGGSAGVTYKKFFNKSFAFETIVANNFENDYSGMMWSATLQKHVPLAGYKFSAMLGAGPAYHFKRGKMGINPVIGFDWRILNSPINLQVDWSPAYYFGADEGLSVVNT
;
A
#
# COMPACT_ATOMS: atom_id res chain seq x y z
N MET A 1 4.06 -55.21 -42.31
CA MET A 1 3.53 -53.83 -42.28
C MET A 1 3.00 -53.58 -40.86
N ILE A 2 3.75 -52.84 -40.02
CA ILE A 2 3.50 -52.72 -38.58
C ILE A 2 2.73 -51.41 -38.30
N ARG A 3 1.51 -51.50 -37.76
CA ARG A 3 0.67 -50.35 -37.35
C ARG A 3 1.09 -49.84 -35.95
N ILE A 4 2.05 -48.92 -35.90
CA ILE A 4 2.36 -48.12 -34.69
C ILE A 4 1.68 -46.76 -34.86
N LEU A 5 0.41 -46.62 -34.46
CA LEU A 5 -0.28 -45.32 -34.55
C LEU A 5 -1.51 -45.24 -33.65
N ARG A 6 -1.34 -45.39 -32.32
CA ARG A 6 -2.42 -45.09 -31.35
C ARG A 6 -1.99 -44.47 -30.01
N LYS A 7 -0.70 -44.20 -29.76
CA LYS A 7 -0.25 -43.69 -28.44
C LYS A 7 0.06 -42.18 -28.38
N THR A 8 0.13 -41.50 -29.53
CA THR A 8 0.59 -40.09 -29.60
C THR A 8 -0.43 -39.06 -29.12
N LYS A 9 -1.73 -39.41 -29.07
CA LYS A 9 -2.78 -38.47 -28.60
C LYS A 9 -2.81 -38.29 -27.08
N LEU A 10 -2.28 -39.24 -26.30
CA LEU A 10 -2.28 -39.16 -24.83
C LEU A 10 -1.20 -38.23 -24.28
N ILE A 11 -0.07 -38.11 -24.98
CA ILE A 11 1.09 -37.31 -24.52
C ILE A 11 0.82 -35.81 -24.68
N VAL A 12 0.05 -35.41 -25.70
CA VAL A 12 -0.36 -34.01 -25.90
C VAL A 12 -1.35 -33.53 -24.83
N ALA A 13 -2.22 -34.42 -24.33
CA ALA A 13 -3.17 -34.08 -23.26
C ALA A 13 -2.49 -33.93 -21.87
N MET A 14 -1.44 -34.72 -21.59
CA MET A 14 -0.66 -34.60 -20.34
C MET A 14 0.29 -33.39 -20.33
N GLY A 15 0.80 -32.96 -21.50
CA GLY A 15 1.67 -31.79 -21.61
C GLY A 15 0.95 -30.45 -21.38
N LEU A 16 -0.36 -30.37 -21.65
CA LEU A 16 -1.16 -29.15 -21.44
C LEU A 16 -1.67 -28.96 -20.00
N GLY A 17 -1.71 -30.02 -19.19
CA GLY A 17 -2.21 -29.95 -17.81
C GLY A 17 -1.22 -29.39 -16.77
N LEU A 18 0.06 -29.29 -17.12
CA LEU A 18 1.14 -28.92 -16.18
C LEU A 18 1.39 -27.41 -16.05
N PHE A 19 0.66 -26.57 -16.79
CA PHE A 19 0.83 -25.10 -16.74
C PHE A 19 -0.24 -24.35 -15.91
N LEU A 20 -1.17 -25.06 -15.26
CA LEU A 20 -2.33 -24.43 -14.59
C LEU A 20 -2.25 -24.34 -13.06
N THR A 21 -1.10 -24.59 -12.44
CA THR A 21 -0.95 -24.52 -10.97
C THR A 21 -0.03 -23.41 -10.48
N GLN A 22 0.17 -22.33 -11.26
CA GLN A 22 0.72 -21.11 -10.69
C GLN A 22 -0.32 -20.45 -9.77
N GLN A 23 -0.22 -20.74 -8.47
CA GLN A 23 -0.86 -19.93 -7.44
C GLN A 23 -0.25 -18.52 -7.48
N SER A 24 -0.85 -17.63 -8.27
CA SER A 24 -0.58 -16.20 -8.22
C SER A 24 -0.98 -15.70 -6.83
N ASN A 25 0.00 -15.54 -5.95
CA ASN A 25 -0.20 -14.84 -4.70
C ASN A 25 -0.32 -13.35 -5.03
N ALA A 26 -1.54 -12.83 -5.03
CA ALA A 26 -1.79 -11.43 -5.35
C ALA A 26 -1.41 -10.44 -4.21
N GLN A 27 -0.82 -10.95 -3.13
CA GLN A 27 -0.35 -10.17 -1.98
C GLN A 27 1.03 -9.57 -2.25
N TYR A 28 1.37 -8.46 -1.60
CA TYR A 28 2.72 -7.93 -1.62
C TYR A 28 3.72 -8.91 -1.03
N ASN A 29 4.83 -9.13 -1.72
CA ASN A 29 5.94 -9.91 -1.19
C ASN A 29 6.82 -9.01 -0.31
N GLY A 30 7.50 -9.63 0.66
CA GLY A 30 8.51 -8.94 1.44
C GLY A 30 9.63 -8.40 0.53
N GLY A 31 10.00 -7.14 0.72
CA GLY A 31 11.00 -6.45 -0.09
C GLY A 31 10.43 -5.60 -1.23
N GLU A 32 9.15 -5.73 -1.57
CA GLU A 32 8.51 -4.84 -2.55
C GLU A 32 8.47 -3.40 -2.03
N SER A 33 8.75 -2.44 -2.90
CA SER A 33 8.63 -1.02 -2.57
C SER A 33 8.17 -0.22 -3.77
N GLY A 34 7.61 0.96 -3.51
CA GLY A 34 7.09 1.84 -4.55
C GLY A 34 7.14 3.30 -4.11
N VAL A 35 7.22 4.18 -5.10
CA VAL A 35 7.00 5.62 -4.95
C VAL A 35 5.64 5.93 -5.55
N GLY A 36 4.87 6.79 -4.89
CA GLY A 36 3.53 7.16 -5.31
C GLY A 36 3.26 8.65 -5.16
N LEU A 37 2.14 9.07 -5.72
CA LEU A 37 1.56 10.39 -5.50
C LEU A 37 0.41 10.27 -4.51
N ARG A 38 0.23 11.32 -3.71
CA ARG A 38 -0.87 11.47 -2.76
C ARG A 38 -1.65 12.73 -3.10
N ALA A 39 -2.97 12.64 -3.04
CA ALA A 39 -3.88 13.74 -3.26
C ALA A 39 -5.13 13.58 -2.39
N GLY A 40 -5.67 14.71 -1.93
CA GLY A 40 -6.78 14.80 -1.00
C GLY A 40 -6.81 16.19 -0.39
N GLY A 41 -6.92 16.28 0.93
CA GLY A 41 -6.68 17.54 1.64
C GLY A 41 -5.18 17.88 1.81
N SER A 42 -4.30 17.00 1.35
CA SER A 42 -2.90 17.34 1.05
C SER A 42 -2.53 16.87 -0.36
N ALA A 43 -1.41 17.37 -0.90
CA ALA A 43 -0.80 16.78 -2.08
C ALA A 43 0.69 16.55 -1.87
N GLY A 44 1.20 15.42 -2.34
CA GLY A 44 2.59 15.06 -2.09
C GLY A 44 3.02 13.76 -2.73
N VAL A 45 4.14 13.26 -2.23
CA VAL A 45 4.75 12.00 -2.64
C VAL A 45 4.82 11.06 -1.46
N THR A 46 4.72 9.76 -1.75
CA THR A 46 4.86 8.69 -0.78
C THR A 46 5.94 7.72 -1.24
N TYR A 47 6.67 7.13 -0.29
CA TYR A 47 7.46 5.92 -0.49
C TYR A 47 6.97 4.85 0.47
N LYS A 48 6.58 3.70 -0.08
CA LYS A 48 6.09 2.54 0.67
C LYS A 48 7.01 1.35 0.47
N LYS A 49 7.28 0.60 1.54
CA LYS A 49 8.05 -0.65 1.52
C LYS A 49 7.36 -1.73 2.33
N PHE A 50 7.09 -2.86 1.70
CA PHE A 50 6.52 -4.04 2.34
C PHE A 50 7.63 -4.89 2.96
N PHE A 51 7.52 -5.19 4.25
CA PHE A 51 8.41 -6.14 4.91
C PHE A 51 7.95 -7.58 4.69
N ASN A 52 6.63 -7.76 4.61
CA ASN A 52 5.96 -9.01 4.30
C ASN A 52 4.53 -8.71 3.83
N LYS A 53 3.73 -9.76 3.64
CA LYS A 53 2.33 -9.67 3.17
C LYS A 53 1.40 -8.86 4.08
N SER A 54 1.77 -8.69 5.35
CA SER A 54 0.93 -8.10 6.38
C SER A 54 1.48 -6.79 6.93
N PHE A 55 2.72 -6.41 6.63
CA PHE A 55 3.36 -5.22 7.21
C PHE A 55 4.09 -4.40 6.17
N ALA A 56 3.87 -3.09 6.22
CA ALA A 56 4.52 -2.10 5.40
C ALA A 56 5.00 -0.90 6.23
N PHE A 57 6.02 -0.23 5.73
CA PHE A 57 6.42 1.10 6.14
C PHE A 57 6.06 2.09 5.04
N GLU A 58 5.48 3.23 5.39
CA GLU A 58 5.16 4.30 4.44
C GLU A 58 5.67 5.63 4.97
N THR A 59 6.47 6.35 4.17
CA THR A 59 6.84 7.74 4.44
C THR A 59 6.21 8.67 3.43
N ILE A 60 5.66 9.78 3.91
CA ILE A 60 4.92 10.75 3.12
C ILE A 60 5.58 12.11 3.30
N VAL A 61 5.75 12.84 2.19
CA VAL A 61 6.05 14.28 2.20
C VAL A 61 4.97 14.95 1.38
N ALA A 62 4.17 15.81 2.01
CA ALA A 62 3.04 16.46 1.36
C ALA A 62 2.85 17.89 1.88
N ASN A 63 2.15 18.69 1.09
CA ASN A 63 1.71 20.03 1.48
C ASN A 63 0.23 19.96 1.85
N ASN A 64 -0.10 20.31 3.09
CA ASN A 64 -1.47 20.36 3.59
C ASN A 64 -2.13 21.69 3.17
N PHE A 65 -3.35 21.60 2.65
CA PHE A 65 -4.11 22.74 2.13
C PHE A 65 -5.15 23.30 3.12
N GLU A 66 -5.31 22.68 4.29
CA GLU A 66 -6.21 23.18 5.33
C GLU A 66 -5.71 24.51 5.90
N ASN A 67 -6.60 25.50 6.01
CA ASN A 67 -6.23 26.86 6.40
C ASN A 67 -5.45 26.91 7.72
N ASP A 68 -5.93 26.19 8.73
CA ASP A 68 -5.33 26.19 10.05
C ASP A 68 -3.98 25.45 10.03
N TYR A 69 -3.87 24.32 9.34
CA TYR A 69 -2.68 23.45 9.31
C TYR A 69 -1.92 23.50 7.98
N SER A 70 -1.95 24.66 7.30
CA SER A 70 -1.34 24.81 5.98
C SER A 70 0.18 24.72 6.02
N GLY A 71 0.75 23.92 5.11
CA GLY A 71 2.18 23.84 4.89
C GLY A 71 2.71 22.43 4.70
N MET A 72 4.02 22.37 4.47
CA MET A 72 4.71 21.11 4.25
C MET A 72 4.77 20.28 5.53
N MET A 73 4.48 19.00 5.39
CA MET A 73 4.53 17.99 6.43
C MET A 73 5.28 16.76 5.96
N TRP A 74 5.88 16.06 6.91
CA TRP A 74 6.46 14.74 6.73
C TRP A 74 5.80 13.77 7.71
N SER A 75 5.56 12.54 7.28
CA SER A 75 5.18 11.46 8.19
C SER A 75 5.87 10.16 7.80
N ALA A 76 5.97 9.27 8.78
CA ALA A 76 6.45 7.91 8.59
C ALA A 76 5.57 6.98 9.43
N THR A 77 4.96 5.97 8.81
CA THR A 77 3.99 5.08 9.45
C THR A 77 4.37 3.62 9.27
N LEU A 78 4.12 2.83 10.30
CA LEU A 78 4.12 1.37 10.20
C LEU A 78 2.67 0.91 10.08
N GLN A 79 2.39 0.14 9.03
CA GLN A 79 1.04 -0.26 8.62
C GLN A 79 0.90 -1.78 8.65
N LYS A 80 -0.18 -2.27 9.23
CA LYS A 80 -0.62 -3.65 9.18
C LYS A 80 -1.73 -3.78 8.14
N HIS A 81 -1.55 -4.69 7.18
CA HIS A 81 -2.53 -5.02 6.15
C HIS A 81 -3.24 -6.34 6.48
N VAL A 82 -4.57 -6.33 6.35
CA VAL A 82 -5.45 -7.49 6.53
C VAL A 82 -6.16 -7.76 5.21
N PRO A 83 -5.93 -8.90 4.55
CA PRO A 83 -6.59 -9.22 3.29
C PRO A 83 -8.10 -9.39 3.50
N LEU A 84 -8.90 -8.76 2.64
CA LEU A 84 -10.36 -8.84 2.68
C LEU A 84 -10.93 -9.67 1.53
N ALA A 85 -10.64 -9.28 0.28
CA ALA A 85 -11.21 -9.92 -0.91
C ALA A 85 -10.10 -10.31 -1.90
N GLY A 86 -10.03 -11.62 -2.22
CA GLY A 86 -9.18 -12.14 -3.30
C GLY A 86 -7.69 -11.83 -3.16
N TYR A 87 -7.21 -11.53 -1.94
CA TYR A 87 -5.83 -11.19 -1.61
C TYR A 87 -5.26 -9.93 -2.31
N LYS A 88 -6.04 -9.25 -3.15
CA LYS A 88 -5.71 -7.99 -3.85
C LYS A 88 -6.19 -6.76 -3.11
N PHE A 89 -7.26 -6.91 -2.33
CA PHE A 89 -7.87 -5.84 -1.56
C PHE A 89 -7.64 -6.10 -0.07
N SER A 90 -7.04 -5.13 0.62
CA SER A 90 -6.71 -5.23 2.03
C SER A 90 -7.21 -4.01 2.79
N ALA A 91 -7.74 -4.22 4.00
CA ALA A 91 -7.83 -3.14 4.98
C ALA A 91 -6.43 -2.91 5.57
N MET A 92 -6.15 -1.69 5.97
CA MET A 92 -4.91 -1.35 6.66
C MET A 92 -5.17 -0.45 7.86
N LEU A 93 -4.35 -0.62 8.89
CA LEU A 93 -4.22 0.34 9.98
C LEU A 93 -2.75 0.54 10.32
N GLY A 94 -2.39 1.71 10.80
CA GLY A 94 -1.02 2.02 11.18
C GLY A 94 -0.91 3.29 12.00
N ALA A 95 0.31 3.57 12.43
CA ALA A 95 0.65 4.85 13.03
C ALA A 95 2.15 5.09 12.93
N GLY A 96 2.56 6.34 13.10
CA GLY A 96 3.95 6.68 13.37
C GLY A 96 4.17 8.18 13.50
N PRO A 97 5.42 8.65 13.55
CA PRO A 97 5.73 10.06 13.75
C PRO A 97 5.31 10.93 12.56
N ALA A 98 5.02 12.19 12.86
CA ALA A 98 4.83 13.26 11.90
C ALA A 98 5.62 14.50 12.29
N TYR A 99 5.94 15.33 11.31
CA TYR A 99 6.59 16.62 11.49
C TYR A 99 5.97 17.67 10.58
N HIS A 100 5.67 18.85 11.12
CA HIS A 100 5.17 19.99 10.36
C HIS A 100 6.28 21.05 10.24
N PHE A 101 6.79 21.27 9.02
CA PHE A 101 7.97 22.12 8.81
C PHE A 101 7.72 23.58 9.17
N LYS A 102 6.60 24.16 8.73
CA LYS A 102 6.26 25.57 9.01
C LYS A 102 6.08 25.86 10.51
N ARG A 103 5.55 24.91 11.27
CA ARG A 103 5.29 25.05 12.72
C ARG A 103 6.45 24.57 13.59
N GLY A 104 7.40 23.83 13.00
CA GLY A 104 8.51 23.20 13.72
C GLY A 104 8.05 22.18 14.77
N LYS A 105 6.93 21.47 14.53
CA LYS A 105 6.30 20.59 15.52
C LYS A 105 6.39 19.12 15.13
N MET A 106 6.66 18.28 16.11
CA MET A 106 6.51 16.82 16.02
C MET A 106 5.09 16.40 16.39
N GLY A 107 4.67 15.26 15.88
CA GLY A 107 3.35 14.73 16.08
C GLY A 107 3.26 13.23 15.86
N ILE A 108 2.06 12.71 15.94
CA ILE A 108 1.69 11.33 15.58
C ILE A 108 0.69 11.37 14.43
N ASN A 109 0.83 10.41 13.52
CA ASN A 109 -0.03 10.23 12.35
C ASN A 109 -0.55 8.79 12.35
N PRO A 110 -1.72 8.54 12.95
CA PRO A 110 -2.47 7.31 12.71
C PRO A 110 -2.97 7.27 11.27
N VAL A 111 -3.12 6.07 10.72
CA VAL A 111 -3.66 5.81 9.39
C VAL A 111 -4.59 4.62 9.44
N ILE A 112 -5.75 4.72 8.79
CA ILE A 112 -6.65 3.61 8.52
C ILE A 112 -7.17 3.74 7.10
N GLY A 113 -7.30 2.63 6.39
CA GLY A 113 -7.80 2.68 5.03
C GLY A 113 -7.83 1.36 4.33
N PHE A 114 -7.85 1.44 3.01
CA PHE A 114 -7.84 0.30 2.12
C PHE A 114 -6.72 0.44 1.10
N ASP A 115 -6.08 -0.69 0.80
CA ASP A 115 -5.06 -0.81 -0.22
C ASP A 115 -5.51 -1.85 -1.26
N TRP A 116 -5.49 -1.45 -2.53
CA TRP A 116 -5.84 -2.29 -3.66
C TRP A 116 -4.66 -2.41 -4.61
N ARG A 117 -4.12 -3.63 -4.74
CA ARG A 117 -3.16 -3.96 -5.78
C ARG A 117 -3.83 -4.05 -7.14
N ILE A 118 -3.47 -3.12 -8.03
CA ILE A 118 -3.97 -3.05 -9.39
C ILE A 118 -3.12 -3.97 -10.27
N LEU A 119 -3.78 -4.85 -11.02
CA LEU A 119 -3.12 -5.87 -11.85
C LEU A 119 -2.24 -6.82 -11.00
N ASN A 120 -1.53 -7.75 -11.66
CA ASN A 120 -0.49 -8.54 -10.99
C ASN A 120 0.86 -7.77 -11.02
N SER A 121 0.83 -6.44 -11.00
CA SER A 121 2.01 -5.57 -11.07
C SER A 121 2.24 -4.89 -9.70
N PRO A 122 3.41 -4.29 -9.45
CA PRO A 122 3.68 -3.55 -8.22
C PRO A 122 3.05 -2.15 -8.24
N ILE A 123 1.81 -2.03 -8.74
CA ILE A 123 1.04 -0.79 -8.75
C ILE A 123 -0.12 -0.94 -7.77
N ASN A 124 -0.31 0.05 -6.91
CA ASN A 124 -1.36 0.05 -5.92
C ASN A 124 -2.15 1.37 -5.93
N LEU A 125 -3.41 1.25 -5.54
CA LEU A 125 -4.28 2.36 -5.21
C LEU A 125 -4.66 2.26 -3.75
N GLN A 126 -4.51 3.36 -3.03
CA GLN A 126 -4.80 3.44 -1.61
C GLN A 126 -5.80 4.56 -1.36
N VAL A 127 -6.77 4.26 -0.51
CA VAL A 127 -7.72 5.24 0.00
C VAL A 127 -7.69 5.14 1.51
N ASP A 128 -7.33 6.23 2.18
CA ASP A 128 -7.10 6.20 3.61
C ASP A 128 -7.48 7.52 4.29
N TRP A 129 -7.77 7.40 5.58
CA TRP A 129 -7.88 8.52 6.51
C TRP A 129 -6.65 8.51 7.40
N SER A 130 -5.88 9.60 7.33
CA SER A 130 -4.59 9.73 7.97
C SER A 130 -4.46 11.11 8.63
N PRO A 131 -5.14 11.33 9.78
CA PRO A 131 -5.06 12.59 10.50
C PRO A 131 -3.71 12.71 11.22
N ALA A 132 -3.26 13.94 11.47
CA ALA A 132 -2.05 14.20 12.22
C ALA A 132 -2.35 15.02 13.48
N TYR A 133 -1.76 14.62 14.61
CA TYR A 133 -1.82 15.37 15.86
C TYR A 133 -0.43 15.86 16.24
N TYR A 134 -0.25 17.17 16.40
CA TYR A 134 1.04 17.78 16.71
C TYR A 134 1.10 18.26 18.16
N PHE A 135 2.21 18.01 18.85
CA PHE A 135 2.39 18.33 20.27
C PHE A 135 2.89 19.79 20.47
N GLY A 136 2.31 20.55 21.42
CA GLY A 136 2.78 21.90 21.79
C GLY A 136 1.73 22.80 22.49
N ALA A 137 2.13 24.03 22.87
CA ALA A 137 1.30 24.99 23.65
C ALA A 137 -0.01 25.45 22.96
N ASP A 138 -0.09 25.31 21.64
CA ASP A 138 -1.33 25.43 20.86
C ASP A 138 -1.67 24.03 20.34
N GLU A 139 -2.45 23.28 21.12
CA GLU A 139 -2.85 21.91 20.82
C GLU A 139 -3.81 21.87 19.63
N GLY A 140 -3.63 20.92 18.70
CA GLY A 140 -4.45 20.88 17.49
C GLY A 140 -4.41 19.57 16.71
N LEU A 141 -5.60 19.07 16.35
CA LEU A 141 -5.79 17.97 15.41
C LEU A 141 -5.89 18.52 13.99
N SER A 142 -5.02 18.08 13.08
CA SER A 142 -5.26 18.15 11.64
C SER A 142 -6.10 16.94 11.27
N VAL A 143 -7.43 17.14 11.12
CA VAL A 143 -8.41 16.06 10.89
C VAL A 143 -8.46 15.64 9.41
N VAL A 144 -7.67 16.30 8.58
CA VAL A 144 -7.74 16.20 7.12
C VAL A 144 -7.30 14.82 6.62
N ASN A 145 -8.11 14.26 5.70
CA ASN A 145 -7.70 13.22 4.77
C ASN A 145 -6.49 13.74 4.01
N THR A 146 -5.29 13.43 4.47
CA THR A 146 -4.09 13.76 3.70
C THR A 146 -4.13 13.05 2.36
#